data_AF-A0A7M5V336-F1
#
_entry.id   AF-A0A7M5V336-F1
#
_cell.length_a   1.000
_cell.length_b   1.000
_cell.length_c   1.000
_cell.angle_alpha   90.00
_cell.angle_beta   90.00
_cell.angle_gamma   90.00
#
_symmetry.space_group_name_H-M   'P 1'
#
loop_
_entity.id
_entity.type
_entity.pdbx_description
1 polymer ?
#
loop_
_entity_poly.entity_id
_entity_poly.type
_entity_poly.pdbx_seq_one_letter_code
_entity_poly.pdbx_strand_id
1 'polypeptide(L)'
;MKEEEPVQIFNPPPPPTTTTTTTTTTTAAPSGSSPANPATSCKQIKTTNPSSTDGLYWIRISSQAVQVWCDMTTDGGGWLKIGRIYLTSSNIAGYTLSSVLSNDFNKLHTAQTQNYLLSGSTYATLRTSISFNEFRVFCFKPIHGRTNHFKFSSLTSSGSTWFNYAMGTGNTPSSSCSALSYFSNDNSKTRIEACSKVKPGGRPTDRRLYAMITFVNGISHFSVEENRPECDDYKSKNPYNKYGTWLFYVR
;
A
#
# COMPACT_ATOMS: atom_id res chain seq x y z
N MET A 1 27.92 38.37 -60.03
CA MET A 1 27.71 37.09 -59.30
C MET A 1 28.61 37.13 -58.09
N LYS A 2 28.06 36.70 -56.94
CA LYS A 2 28.39 37.18 -55.59
C LYS A 2 29.86 36.95 -55.18
N GLU A 3 30.39 37.95 -54.47
CA GLU A 3 31.61 37.91 -53.67
C GLU A 3 31.31 37.07 -52.41
N GLU A 4 32.05 35.99 -52.17
CA GLU A 4 31.99 35.23 -50.91
C GLU A 4 33.12 35.70 -49.98
N GLU A 5 32.76 36.19 -48.79
CA GLU A 5 33.70 36.52 -47.72
C GLU A 5 34.38 35.28 -47.12
N PRO A 6 35.60 35.40 -46.58
CA PRO A 6 36.30 34.28 -45.95
C PRO A 6 35.68 33.94 -44.59
N VAL A 7 35.44 32.64 -44.37
CA VAL A 7 34.97 32.08 -43.08
C VAL A 7 36.03 32.27 -42.01
N GLN A 8 35.73 33.03 -40.96
CA GLN A 8 36.57 33.11 -39.76
C GLN A 8 36.41 31.86 -38.88
N ILE A 9 37.51 31.16 -38.65
CA ILE A 9 37.57 30.04 -37.70
C ILE A 9 37.69 30.62 -36.28
N PHE A 10 36.61 30.57 -35.51
CA PHE A 10 36.63 30.87 -34.08
C PHE A 10 37.14 29.65 -33.32
N ASN A 11 38.34 29.76 -32.72
CA ASN A 11 38.78 28.80 -31.71
C ASN A 11 37.99 29.04 -30.41
N PRO A 12 37.40 28.01 -29.79
CA PRO A 12 36.71 28.16 -28.52
C PRO A 12 37.69 28.53 -27.40
N PRO A 13 37.27 29.35 -26.41
CA PRO A 13 38.13 29.70 -25.28
C PRO A 13 38.46 28.45 -24.44
N PRO A 14 39.65 28.38 -23.83
CA PRO A 14 40.01 27.27 -22.96
C PRO A 14 39.02 27.17 -21.79
N PRO A 15 38.67 25.95 -21.34
CA PRO A 15 37.74 25.76 -20.25
C PRO A 15 38.30 26.38 -18.97
N PRO A 16 37.46 27.03 -18.14
CA PRO A 16 37.90 27.55 -16.86
C PRO A 16 38.35 26.39 -15.97
N THR A 17 39.57 26.48 -15.44
CA THR A 17 40.14 25.57 -14.45
C THR A 17 39.32 25.67 -13.16
N THR A 18 38.34 24.78 -12.99
CA THR A 18 37.62 24.61 -11.73
C THR A 18 38.49 23.80 -10.77
N THR A 19 39.09 24.49 -9.82
CA THR A 19 39.66 23.92 -8.60
C THR A 19 38.58 23.08 -7.92
N THR A 20 38.74 21.76 -7.93
CA THR A 20 37.84 20.84 -7.24
C THR A 20 38.15 20.93 -5.74
N THR A 21 37.43 21.80 -5.04
CA THR A 21 37.39 21.78 -3.58
C THR A 21 36.59 20.53 -3.18
N THR A 22 37.29 19.46 -2.80
CA THR A 22 36.67 18.29 -2.18
C THR A 22 36.19 18.68 -0.79
N THR A 23 35.00 19.26 -0.70
CA THR A 23 34.29 19.37 0.57
C THR A 23 33.83 17.97 0.95
N THR A 24 34.56 17.30 1.84
CA THR A 24 34.05 16.12 2.54
C THR A 24 32.93 16.57 3.47
N THR A 25 31.74 16.80 2.90
CA THR A 25 30.51 16.92 3.66
C THR A 25 30.21 15.53 4.19
N THR A 26 30.41 15.29 5.49
CA THR A 26 29.88 14.10 6.16
C THR A 26 28.36 14.19 6.06
N THR A 27 27.80 13.66 4.97
CA THR A 27 26.35 13.66 4.75
C THR A 27 25.73 12.84 5.86
N ALA A 28 24.97 13.48 6.74
CA ALA A 28 24.19 12.77 7.75
C ALA A 28 23.38 11.68 7.03
N ALA A 29 23.38 10.45 7.57
CA ALA A 29 22.72 9.33 6.93
C ALA A 29 21.25 9.68 6.59
N PRO A 30 20.71 9.28 5.44
CA PRO A 30 19.31 9.54 5.10
C PRO A 30 18.37 8.97 6.17
N SER A 31 17.28 9.68 6.48
CA SER A 31 16.26 9.16 7.41
C SER A 31 15.71 7.82 6.91
N GLY A 32 15.54 6.89 7.85
CA GLY A 32 15.08 5.53 7.58
C GLY A 32 16.13 4.58 6.99
N SER A 33 17.40 4.98 6.92
CA SER A 33 18.50 4.11 6.46
C SER A 33 18.93 3.06 7.48
N SER A 34 18.67 3.26 8.78
CA SER A 34 19.16 2.38 9.85
C SER A 34 18.26 2.43 11.09
N PRO A 35 18.35 1.45 12.01
CA PRO A 35 17.59 1.50 13.27
C PRO A 35 18.02 2.66 14.18
N ALA A 36 19.25 3.17 14.04
CA ALA A 36 19.74 4.33 14.78
C ALA A 36 19.20 5.66 14.19
N ASN A 37 18.78 5.65 12.92
CA ASN A 37 18.23 6.80 12.23
C ASN A 37 16.89 6.46 11.52
N PRO A 38 15.85 6.06 12.27
CA PRO A 38 14.57 5.71 11.68
C PRO A 38 13.79 6.97 11.31
N ALA A 39 13.11 6.92 10.17
CA ALA A 39 12.13 7.93 9.77
C ALA A 39 10.86 7.84 10.63
N THR A 40 9.96 8.82 10.55
CA THR A 40 8.64 8.77 11.21
C THR A 40 7.62 7.97 10.39
N SER A 41 7.80 7.88 9.07
CA SER A 41 6.94 7.09 8.18
C SER A 41 7.61 6.91 6.81
N CYS A 42 7.10 5.96 6.01
CA CYS A 42 7.48 5.84 4.58
C CYS A 42 7.21 7.15 3.83
N LYS A 43 6.14 7.87 4.18
CA LYS A 43 5.80 9.18 3.61
C LYS A 43 6.88 10.23 3.89
N GLN A 44 7.42 10.27 5.11
CA GLN A 44 8.53 11.19 5.43
C GLN A 44 9.76 10.88 4.58
N ILE A 45 10.11 9.61 4.42
CA ILE A 45 11.24 9.18 3.58
C ILE A 45 11.02 9.66 2.14
N LYS A 46 9.83 9.42 1.58
CA LYS A 46 9.52 9.84 0.21
C LYS A 46 9.55 11.35 0.03
N THR A 47 9.03 12.12 0.98
CA THR A 47 9.05 13.59 0.94
C THR A 47 10.47 14.14 1.02
N THR A 48 11.31 13.59 1.91
CA THR A 48 12.69 14.06 2.12
C THR A 48 13.66 13.58 1.05
N ASN A 49 13.41 12.40 0.47
CA ASN A 49 14.13 11.87 -0.68
C ASN A 49 13.13 11.43 -1.77
N PRO A 50 12.75 12.34 -2.69
CA PRO A 50 11.85 12.02 -3.79
C PRO A 50 12.35 10.92 -4.73
N SER A 51 13.67 10.68 -4.79
CA SER A 51 14.29 9.61 -5.60
C SER A 51 14.32 8.24 -4.92
N SER A 52 13.86 8.13 -3.66
CA SER A 52 13.73 6.86 -2.96
C SER A 52 12.92 5.84 -3.77
N THR A 53 13.41 4.61 -3.78
CA THR A 53 12.84 3.47 -4.50
C THR A 53 12.08 2.55 -3.56
N ASP A 54 11.26 1.66 -4.11
CA ASP A 54 10.59 0.63 -3.32
C ASP A 54 11.63 -0.22 -2.56
N GLY A 55 11.36 -0.54 -1.29
CA GLY A 55 12.35 -1.29 -0.52
C GLY A 55 12.10 -1.32 0.98
N LEU A 56 13.06 -1.91 1.69
CA LEU A 56 13.07 -1.95 3.15
C LEU A 56 13.67 -0.66 3.72
N TYR A 57 13.00 -0.10 4.71
CA TYR A 57 13.39 1.10 5.44
C TYR A 57 13.13 0.93 6.93
N TRP A 58 13.73 1.80 7.74
CA TRP A 58 13.49 1.87 9.17
C TRP A 58 12.54 3.03 9.50
N ILE A 59 11.44 2.74 10.18
CA ILE A 59 10.53 3.77 10.69
C ILE A 59 10.35 3.63 12.21
N ARG A 60 9.97 4.72 12.86
CA ARG A 60 9.67 4.75 14.28
C ARG A 60 8.18 4.47 14.47
N ILE A 61 7.89 3.36 15.15
CA ILE A 61 6.53 3.01 15.59
C ILE A 61 6.54 3.05 17.11
N SER A 62 5.72 3.91 17.70
CA SER A 62 5.83 4.30 19.12
C SER A 62 7.27 4.74 19.45
N SER A 63 7.96 4.04 20.35
CA SER A 63 9.35 4.29 20.73
C SER A 63 10.37 3.40 20.00
N GLN A 64 9.93 2.50 19.13
CA GLN A 64 10.79 1.46 18.54
C GLN A 64 11.13 1.76 17.07
N ALA A 65 12.38 1.50 16.70
CA ALA A 65 12.79 1.47 15.30
C ALA A 65 12.43 0.11 14.70
N VAL A 66 11.60 0.11 13.66
CA VAL A 66 11.04 -1.08 13.03
C VAL A 66 11.38 -1.07 11.55
N GLN A 67 11.89 -2.19 11.05
CA GLN A 67 12.11 -2.36 9.62
C GLN A 67 10.78 -2.69 8.92
N VAL A 68 10.51 -1.99 7.82
CA VAL A 68 9.25 -2.06 7.07
C VAL A 68 9.50 -2.01 5.57
N TRP A 69 8.55 -2.51 4.78
CA TRP A 69 8.58 -2.34 3.33
C TRP A 69 7.76 -1.12 2.91
N CYS A 70 8.38 -0.21 2.17
CA CYS A 70 7.74 1.00 1.64
C CYS A 70 7.58 0.90 0.12
N ASP A 71 6.37 1.19 -0.37
CA ASP A 71 6.13 1.52 -1.78
C ASP A 71 6.44 3.00 -1.97
N MET A 72 7.48 3.29 -2.74
CA MET A 72 7.92 4.64 -3.07
C MET A 72 7.53 5.06 -4.48
N THR A 73 6.78 4.24 -5.20
CA THR A 73 6.50 4.45 -6.63
C THR A 73 5.03 4.76 -6.89
N THR A 74 4.14 3.96 -6.34
CA THR A 74 2.71 3.97 -6.66
C THR A 74 2.01 5.18 -6.03
N ASP A 75 1.24 5.93 -6.83
CA ASP A 75 0.50 7.14 -6.41
C ASP A 75 1.41 8.17 -5.70
N GLY A 76 2.62 8.37 -6.22
CA GLY A 76 3.61 9.28 -5.63
C GLY A 76 4.42 8.69 -4.48
N GLY A 77 4.15 7.43 -4.09
CA GLY A 77 4.92 6.70 -3.10
C GLY A 77 4.62 7.08 -1.64
N GLY A 78 5.49 6.62 -0.74
CA GLY A 78 5.38 6.85 0.69
C GLY A 78 4.42 5.91 1.41
N TRP A 79 4.03 4.78 0.81
CA TRP A 79 3.10 3.85 1.43
C TRP A 79 3.83 2.80 2.25
N LEU A 80 3.40 2.60 3.49
CA LEU A 80 3.81 1.47 4.32
C LEU A 80 2.99 0.23 3.96
N LYS A 81 3.65 -0.90 3.65
CA LYS A 81 2.97 -2.19 3.50
C LYS A 81 2.74 -2.83 4.87
N ILE A 82 1.48 -3.08 5.19
CA ILE A 82 1.05 -3.65 6.47
C ILE A 82 0.52 -5.07 6.37
N GLY A 83 0.35 -5.56 5.14
CA GLY A 83 -0.16 -6.89 4.92
C GLY A 83 0.07 -7.40 3.51
N ARG A 84 0.22 -8.71 3.41
CA ARG A 84 0.30 -9.48 2.17
C ARG A 84 -0.30 -10.85 2.42
N ILE A 85 -1.14 -11.28 1.48
CA ILE A 85 -1.58 -12.66 1.33
C ILE A 85 -1.30 -13.08 -0.11
N TYR A 86 -0.64 -14.22 -0.27
CA TYR A 86 -0.36 -14.87 -1.53
C TYR A 86 -0.75 -16.33 -1.38
N LEU A 87 -1.77 -16.75 -2.10
CA LEU A 87 -2.34 -18.09 -2.04
C LEU A 87 -2.13 -18.82 -3.34
N THR A 88 -1.62 -20.04 -3.24
CA THR A 88 -1.37 -20.97 -4.35
C THR A 88 -1.76 -22.38 -3.92
N SER A 89 -1.66 -23.34 -4.82
CA SER A 89 -1.88 -24.75 -4.48
C SER A 89 -0.91 -25.27 -3.41
N SER A 90 0.30 -24.72 -3.31
CA SER A 90 1.34 -25.22 -2.40
C SER A 90 1.18 -24.76 -0.95
N ASN A 91 0.50 -23.64 -0.69
CA ASN A 91 0.42 -23.05 0.65
C ASN A 91 -1.01 -22.94 1.22
N ILE A 92 -2.03 -23.27 0.43
CA ILE A 92 -3.42 -23.11 0.86
C ILE A 92 -3.84 -24.04 1.99
N ALA A 93 -3.20 -25.22 2.11
CA ALA A 93 -3.57 -26.22 3.12
C ALA A 93 -3.30 -25.75 4.56
N GLY A 94 -2.27 -24.93 4.76
CA GLY A 94 -1.92 -24.37 6.08
C GLY A 94 -2.50 -22.98 6.36
N TYR A 95 -3.31 -22.44 5.45
CA TYR A 95 -3.78 -21.07 5.55
C TYR A 95 -5.03 -20.93 6.42
N THR A 96 -4.89 -20.20 7.52
CA THR A 96 -6.02 -19.59 8.25
C THR A 96 -5.78 -18.10 8.43
N LEU A 97 -6.84 -17.29 8.54
CA LEU A 97 -6.69 -15.87 8.85
C LEU A 97 -5.91 -15.66 10.16
N SER A 98 -6.17 -16.49 11.18
CA SER A 98 -5.46 -16.43 12.46
C SER A 98 -3.97 -16.77 12.37
N SER A 99 -3.56 -17.65 11.46
CA SER A 99 -2.15 -18.05 11.31
C SER A 99 -1.23 -16.94 10.77
N VAL A 100 -1.80 -15.93 10.10
CA VAL A 100 -1.06 -14.85 9.44
C VAL A 100 -1.21 -13.51 10.16
N LEU A 101 -2.13 -13.40 11.12
CA LEU A 101 -2.31 -12.20 11.93
C LEU A 101 -1.18 -12.05 12.93
N SER A 102 -0.63 -10.85 13.04
CA SER A 102 0.43 -10.55 13.99
C SER A 102 0.22 -9.22 14.70
N ASN A 103 0.51 -9.20 16.00
CA ASN A 103 0.57 -8.00 16.82
C ASN A 103 2.00 -7.44 16.93
N ASP A 104 2.99 -8.12 16.33
CA ASP A 104 4.40 -7.80 16.47
C ASP A 104 4.87 -6.93 15.30
N PHE A 105 5.15 -5.66 15.58
CA PHE A 105 5.65 -4.73 14.58
C PHE A 105 7.01 -5.14 14.02
N ASN A 106 7.85 -5.85 14.78
CA ASN A 106 9.17 -6.29 14.28
C ASN A 106 9.05 -7.24 13.08
N LYS A 107 7.88 -7.86 12.89
CA LYS A 107 7.57 -8.73 11.74
C LYS A 107 6.99 -7.98 10.55
N LEU A 108 6.76 -6.66 10.61
CA LEU A 108 6.17 -5.91 9.49
C LEU A 108 6.97 -6.04 8.19
N HIS A 109 8.30 -6.07 8.26
CA HIS A 109 9.15 -6.29 7.08
C HIS A 109 8.80 -7.58 6.31
N THR A 110 8.29 -8.61 6.99
CA THR A 110 7.94 -9.89 6.36
C THR A 110 6.79 -9.74 5.35
N ALA A 111 5.95 -8.71 5.45
CA ALA A 111 4.89 -8.42 4.47
C ALA A 111 5.43 -8.17 3.06
N GLN A 112 6.75 -7.94 2.89
CA GLN A 112 7.40 -7.94 1.59
C GLN A 112 7.16 -9.27 0.85
N THR A 113 7.43 -10.42 1.49
CA THR A 113 7.56 -11.73 0.83
C THR A 113 6.76 -12.86 1.46
N GLN A 114 6.28 -12.71 2.69
CA GLN A 114 5.55 -13.74 3.43
C GLN A 114 4.05 -13.41 3.51
N ASN A 115 3.26 -14.40 3.92
CA ASN A 115 1.87 -14.15 4.29
C ASN A 115 1.86 -13.59 5.71
N TYR A 116 1.43 -12.33 5.83
CA TYR A 116 1.46 -11.56 7.05
C TYR A 116 0.32 -10.55 6.99
N LEU A 117 -0.41 -10.37 8.08
CA LEU A 117 -1.38 -9.31 8.25
C LEU A 117 -1.16 -8.66 9.61
N LEU A 118 -1.01 -7.35 9.63
CA LEU A 118 -1.04 -6.61 10.89
C LEU A 118 -2.43 -6.76 11.52
N SER A 119 -2.53 -7.16 12.78
CA SER A 119 -3.83 -7.31 13.42
C SER A 119 -4.60 -5.99 13.54
N GLY A 120 -5.93 -6.11 13.62
CA GLY A 120 -6.80 -4.96 13.87
C GLY A 120 -6.50 -4.24 15.20
N SER A 121 -6.14 -4.97 16.25
CA SER A 121 -5.84 -4.39 17.56
C SER A 121 -4.57 -3.54 17.55
N THR A 122 -3.53 -3.97 16.83
CA THR A 122 -2.23 -3.27 16.77
C THR A 122 -2.24 -2.09 15.80
N TYR A 123 -3.15 -2.09 14.85
CA TYR A 123 -3.29 -1.02 13.87
C TYR A 123 -3.69 0.34 14.48
N ALA A 124 -4.43 0.35 15.59
CA ALA A 124 -4.72 1.59 16.33
C ALA A 124 -3.42 2.28 16.80
N THR A 125 -2.48 1.51 17.35
CA THR A 125 -1.15 1.98 17.73
C THR A 125 -0.34 2.46 16.53
N LEU A 126 -0.46 1.77 15.38
CA LEU A 126 0.20 2.21 14.15
C LEU A 126 -0.34 3.57 13.71
N ARG A 127 -1.66 3.76 13.74
CA ARG A 127 -2.32 4.99 13.30
C ARG A 127 -1.88 6.19 14.11
N THR A 128 -1.76 6.06 15.43
CA THR A 128 -1.25 7.15 16.27
C THR A 128 0.24 7.38 16.06
N SER A 129 1.02 6.33 15.85
CA SER A 129 2.48 6.42 15.69
C SER A 129 2.91 7.13 14.42
N ILE A 130 2.28 6.82 13.28
CA ILE A 130 2.73 7.33 11.96
C ILE A 130 1.73 8.30 11.31
N SER A 131 0.57 8.53 11.93
CA SER A 131 -0.43 9.55 11.55
C SER A 131 -0.92 9.47 10.09
N PHE A 132 -1.26 8.26 9.63
CA PHE A 132 -1.77 8.01 8.29
C PHE A 132 -3.29 8.22 8.18
N ASN A 133 -3.76 8.60 7.00
CA ASN A 133 -5.19 8.82 6.72
C ASN A 133 -5.67 8.15 5.42
N GLU A 134 -4.77 7.54 4.65
CA GLU A 134 -5.10 6.74 3.49
C GLU A 134 -4.90 5.25 3.78
N PHE A 135 -5.79 4.43 3.24
CA PHE A 135 -5.68 2.96 3.24
C PHE A 135 -5.82 2.46 1.82
N ARG A 136 -4.83 1.73 1.30
CA ARG A 136 -4.80 1.22 -0.06
C ARG A 136 -4.80 -0.29 -0.05
N VAL A 137 -5.64 -0.87 -0.91
CA VAL A 137 -5.69 -2.31 -1.11
C VAL A 137 -5.50 -2.65 -2.57
N PHE A 138 -4.81 -3.75 -2.81
CA PHE A 138 -4.69 -4.37 -4.11
C PHE A 138 -5.09 -5.84 -3.95
N CYS A 139 -5.85 -6.38 -4.90
CA CYS A 139 -5.92 -7.82 -5.06
C CYS A 139 -6.03 -8.21 -6.54
N PHE A 140 -5.57 -9.43 -6.82
CA PHE A 140 -5.62 -10.02 -8.15
C PHE A 140 -5.76 -11.55 -8.05
N LYS A 141 -6.64 -12.11 -8.90
CA LYS A 141 -6.76 -13.57 -9.08
C LYS A 141 -6.59 -13.94 -10.54
N PRO A 142 -5.61 -14.81 -10.88
CA PRO A 142 -5.37 -15.21 -12.27
C PRO A 142 -6.60 -15.81 -12.97
N ILE A 143 -7.44 -16.53 -12.23
CA ILE A 143 -8.56 -17.29 -12.81
C ILE A 143 -9.57 -16.45 -13.58
N HIS A 144 -9.75 -15.18 -13.20
CA HIS A 144 -10.66 -14.26 -13.87
C HIS A 144 -9.97 -12.96 -14.33
N GLY A 145 -8.67 -12.82 -14.11
CA GLY A 145 -7.84 -11.73 -14.67
C GLY A 145 -8.20 -10.31 -14.24
N ARG A 146 -8.99 -10.15 -13.17
CA ARG A 146 -9.38 -8.82 -12.67
C ARG A 146 -8.52 -8.39 -11.50
N THR A 147 -8.19 -7.11 -11.51
CA THR A 147 -7.46 -6.37 -10.48
C THR A 147 -8.45 -5.46 -9.76
N ASN A 148 -8.49 -5.59 -8.43
CA ASN A 148 -9.20 -4.65 -7.57
C ASN A 148 -8.16 -3.82 -6.83
N HIS A 149 -8.00 -2.57 -7.20
CA HIS A 149 -6.97 -1.67 -6.71
C HIS A 149 -7.57 -0.28 -6.43
N PHE A 150 -7.72 0.02 -5.15
CA PHE A 150 -8.32 1.26 -4.69
C PHE A 150 -7.72 1.72 -3.37
N LYS A 151 -8.00 2.97 -3.05
CA LYS A 151 -7.70 3.56 -1.75
C LYS A 151 -8.93 4.22 -1.15
N PHE A 152 -8.94 4.29 0.18
CA PHE A 152 -9.84 5.10 0.98
C PHE A 152 -9.10 6.28 1.58
N SER A 153 -9.81 7.39 1.79
CA SER A 153 -9.36 8.49 2.64
C SER A 153 -10.26 8.62 3.87
N SER A 154 -9.69 8.54 5.06
CA SER A 154 -10.40 8.76 6.32
C SER A 154 -10.75 10.24 6.57
N LEU A 155 -10.37 11.15 5.67
CA LEU A 155 -10.71 12.57 5.75
C LEU A 155 -12.13 12.87 5.29
N THR A 156 -12.75 11.95 4.56
CA THR A 156 -14.17 12.04 4.18
C THR A 156 -15.04 11.45 5.30
N SER A 157 -16.28 11.94 5.46
CA SER A 157 -17.21 11.40 6.46
C SER A 157 -17.48 9.91 6.23
N SER A 158 -17.71 9.50 4.98
CA SER A 158 -17.93 8.10 4.60
C SER A 158 -16.68 7.24 4.83
N GLY A 159 -15.50 7.76 4.52
CA GLY A 159 -14.23 7.07 4.74
C GLY A 159 -13.90 6.90 6.22
N SER A 160 -14.17 7.92 7.05
CA SER A 160 -14.03 7.83 8.51
C SER A 160 -14.96 6.77 9.09
N THR A 161 -16.24 6.73 8.68
CA THR A 161 -17.18 5.69 9.11
C THR A 161 -16.74 4.30 8.68
N TRP A 162 -16.31 4.13 7.42
CA TRP A 162 -15.79 2.86 6.92
C TRP A 162 -14.58 2.39 7.74
N PHE A 163 -13.65 3.31 8.00
CA PHE A 163 -12.42 3.03 8.73
C PHE A 163 -12.70 2.62 10.18
N ASN A 164 -13.57 3.37 10.88
CA ASN A 164 -13.98 3.01 12.24
C ASN A 164 -14.67 1.64 12.29
N TYR A 165 -15.51 1.33 11.29
CA TYR A 165 -16.13 0.02 11.18
C TYR A 165 -15.09 -1.09 10.98
N ALA A 166 -14.17 -0.93 10.02
CA ALA A 166 -13.11 -1.88 9.69
C ALA A 166 -12.19 -2.16 10.88
N MET A 167 -11.97 -1.14 11.73
CA MET A 167 -11.15 -1.22 12.94
C MET A 167 -11.89 -1.76 14.17
N GLY A 168 -13.20 -1.98 14.10
CA GLY A 168 -14.00 -2.41 15.25
C GLY A 168 -14.26 -1.31 16.28
N THR A 169 -13.92 -0.06 15.99
CA THR A 169 -14.23 1.11 16.85
C THR A 169 -15.60 1.71 16.54
N GLY A 170 -16.17 1.38 15.39
CA GLY A 170 -17.52 1.75 14.97
C GLY A 170 -18.41 0.53 14.71
N ASN A 171 -19.73 0.73 14.80
CA ASN A 171 -20.72 -0.32 14.59
C ASN A 171 -21.56 -0.15 13.31
N THR A 172 -21.41 0.98 12.63
CA THR A 172 -22.24 1.33 11.46
C THR A 172 -21.48 1.04 10.16
N PRO A 173 -21.84 0.01 9.38
CA PRO A 173 -21.35 -0.13 8.02
C PRO A 173 -22.04 0.91 7.13
N SER A 174 -21.27 1.77 6.45
CA SER A 174 -21.79 2.77 5.51
C SER A 174 -21.42 2.46 4.07
N SER A 175 -22.13 3.09 3.12
CA SER A 175 -21.67 3.12 1.74
C SER A 175 -20.30 3.80 1.67
N SER A 176 -19.34 3.15 1.02
CA SER A 176 -17.96 3.65 0.94
C SER A 176 -17.61 4.21 -0.44
N CYS A 177 -18.53 4.21 -1.41
CA CYS A 177 -18.22 4.64 -2.78
C CYS A 177 -17.60 6.03 -2.87
N SER A 178 -18.15 7.00 -2.15
CA SER A 178 -17.63 8.38 -2.14
C SER A 178 -16.26 8.52 -1.46
N ALA A 179 -15.85 7.52 -0.69
CA ALA A 179 -14.53 7.46 -0.07
C ALA A 179 -13.50 6.71 -0.93
N LEU A 180 -13.94 6.03 -2.01
CA LEU A 180 -13.09 5.21 -2.85
C LEU A 180 -12.47 6.03 -3.99
N SER A 181 -11.17 5.88 -4.16
CA SER A 181 -10.45 6.27 -5.37
C SER A 181 -9.81 5.03 -5.98
N TYR A 182 -10.12 4.76 -7.25
CA TYR A 182 -9.59 3.62 -7.97
C TYR A 182 -8.31 3.97 -8.73
N PHE A 183 -7.40 3.01 -8.83
CA PHE A 183 -6.18 3.15 -9.59
C PHE A 183 -6.41 2.88 -11.08
N SER A 184 -5.50 3.36 -11.93
CA SER A 184 -5.63 3.22 -13.39
C SER A 184 -5.70 1.77 -13.87
N ASN A 185 -5.05 0.85 -13.14
CA ASN A 185 -5.06 -0.59 -13.44
C ASN A 185 -6.24 -1.36 -12.82
N ASP A 186 -7.15 -0.69 -12.12
CA ASP A 186 -8.37 -1.31 -11.60
C ASP A 186 -9.36 -1.61 -12.73
N ASN A 187 -9.80 -2.85 -12.84
CA ASN A 187 -10.86 -3.28 -13.74
C ASN A 187 -11.92 -4.10 -12.98
N SER A 188 -12.15 -3.75 -11.72
CA SER A 188 -13.05 -4.46 -10.83
C SER A 188 -14.52 -4.19 -11.15
N LYS A 189 -15.39 -5.17 -10.88
CA LYS A 189 -16.85 -4.98 -10.90
C LYS A 189 -17.31 -3.99 -9.85
N THR A 190 -16.58 -3.91 -8.72
CA THR A 190 -16.80 -2.90 -7.68
C THR A 190 -16.76 -1.50 -8.27
N ARG A 191 -15.75 -1.19 -9.10
CA ARG A 191 -15.62 0.07 -9.82
C ARG A 191 -16.67 0.25 -10.91
N ILE A 192 -16.78 -0.74 -11.79
CA ILE A 192 -17.46 -0.59 -13.09
C ILE A 192 -18.99 -0.70 -12.96
N GLU A 193 -19.48 -1.56 -12.07
CA GLU A 193 -20.89 -1.97 -12.06
C GLU A 193 -21.63 -1.58 -10.79
N ALA A 194 -20.93 -1.36 -9.67
CA ALA A 194 -21.59 -1.43 -8.37
C ALA A 194 -21.05 -0.52 -7.27
N CYS A 195 -20.28 0.52 -7.59
CA CYS A 195 -19.66 1.36 -6.56
C CYS A 195 -20.69 1.89 -5.55
N SER A 196 -21.85 2.38 -6.01
CA SER A 196 -22.93 2.89 -5.14
C SER A 196 -23.47 1.88 -4.12
N LYS A 197 -23.27 0.58 -4.36
CA LYS A 197 -23.70 -0.53 -3.50
C LYS A 197 -22.60 -1.02 -2.56
N VAL A 198 -21.38 -0.52 -2.69
CA VAL A 198 -20.22 -0.96 -1.91
C VAL A 198 -20.38 -0.54 -0.46
N LYS A 199 -20.26 -1.52 0.42
CA LYS A 199 -20.19 -1.36 1.88
C LYS A 199 -19.28 -2.43 2.46
N PRO A 200 -18.79 -2.28 3.70
CA PRO A 200 -18.12 -3.38 4.36
C PRO A 200 -19.15 -4.47 4.73
N GLY A 201 -18.73 -5.73 4.71
CA GLY A 201 -19.58 -6.87 5.08
C GLY A 201 -19.70 -7.04 6.60
N GLY A 202 -20.82 -7.63 7.05
CA GLY A 202 -21.04 -7.95 8.45
C GLY A 202 -20.07 -9.03 8.97
N ARG A 203 -19.12 -8.63 9.81
CA ARG A 203 -18.12 -9.54 10.41
C ARG A 203 -17.83 -9.22 11.88
N PRO A 204 -17.37 -10.24 12.66
CA PRO A 204 -16.79 -10.02 13.99
C PRO A 204 -15.68 -8.97 13.95
N THR A 205 -15.56 -8.17 15.00
CA THR A 205 -14.71 -6.97 15.06
C THR A 205 -13.24 -7.26 14.73
N ASP A 206 -12.72 -8.41 15.17
CA ASP A 206 -11.35 -8.88 14.93
C ASP A 206 -11.04 -9.20 13.46
N ARG A 207 -12.07 -9.35 12.61
CA ARG A 207 -11.92 -9.76 11.20
C ARG A 207 -12.20 -8.66 10.18
N ARG A 208 -12.89 -7.59 10.56
CA ARG A 208 -13.47 -6.60 9.61
C ARG A 208 -12.45 -5.95 8.68
N LEU A 209 -11.21 -5.74 9.12
CA LEU A 209 -10.16 -5.14 8.30
C LEU A 209 -9.78 -6.00 7.08
N TYR A 210 -9.98 -7.31 7.15
CA TYR A 210 -9.53 -8.25 6.12
C TYR A 210 -10.65 -9.13 5.55
N ALA A 211 -11.82 -9.08 6.15
CA ALA A 211 -12.99 -9.84 5.76
C ALA A 211 -14.07 -8.91 5.21
N MET A 212 -14.35 -9.01 3.91
CA MET A 212 -15.39 -8.22 3.23
C MET A 212 -15.15 -6.70 3.33
N ILE A 213 -13.92 -6.25 3.05
CA ILE A 213 -13.54 -4.83 2.97
C ILE A 213 -14.49 -4.04 2.06
N THR A 214 -14.78 -4.64 0.90
CA THR A 214 -15.84 -4.23 -0.02
C THR A 214 -16.75 -5.43 -0.26
N PHE A 215 -18.05 -5.21 -0.08
CA PHE A 215 -19.09 -6.19 -0.30
C PHE A 215 -20.16 -5.58 -1.20
N VAL A 216 -20.39 -6.23 -2.32
CA VAL A 216 -21.51 -5.99 -3.22
C VAL A 216 -22.27 -7.28 -3.39
N ASN A 217 -23.49 -7.31 -2.84
CA ASN A 217 -24.30 -8.53 -2.79
C ASN A 217 -24.47 -9.18 -4.18
N GLY A 218 -24.00 -10.42 -4.30
CA GLY A 218 -24.12 -11.23 -5.52
C GLY A 218 -23.24 -10.79 -6.70
N ILE A 219 -22.39 -9.78 -6.52
CA ILE A 219 -21.56 -9.20 -7.60
C ILE A 219 -20.08 -9.38 -7.30
N SER A 220 -19.59 -8.85 -6.18
CA SER A 220 -18.16 -8.69 -5.94
C SER A 220 -17.86 -8.56 -4.45
N HIS A 221 -16.95 -9.41 -3.96
CA HIS A 221 -16.46 -9.35 -2.59
C HIS A 221 -14.93 -9.20 -2.56
N PHE A 222 -14.43 -8.59 -1.49
CA PHE A 222 -13.01 -8.56 -1.15
C PHE A 222 -12.82 -9.20 0.22
N SER A 223 -12.20 -10.37 0.29
CA SER A 223 -11.97 -11.09 1.55
C SER A 223 -10.70 -11.91 1.47
N VAL A 224 -9.99 -12.04 2.60
CA VAL A 224 -8.90 -13.02 2.74
C VAL A 224 -9.25 -14.13 3.74
N GLU A 225 -10.51 -14.27 4.15
CA GLU A 225 -10.91 -15.38 5.03
C GLU A 225 -10.63 -16.74 4.39
N GLU A 226 -10.14 -17.72 5.16
CA GLU A 226 -9.69 -19.05 4.68
C GLU A 226 -10.75 -19.83 3.87
N ASN A 227 -12.02 -19.64 4.20
CA ASN A 227 -13.13 -20.33 3.56
C ASN A 227 -13.63 -19.65 2.28
N ARG A 228 -13.24 -18.39 2.07
CA ARG A 228 -13.65 -17.55 0.94
C ARG A 228 -12.64 -16.42 0.66
N PRO A 229 -11.39 -16.75 0.26
CA PRO A 229 -10.51 -15.73 -0.29
C PRO A 229 -11.11 -15.24 -1.62
N GLU A 230 -11.56 -14.00 -1.60
CA GLU A 230 -12.35 -13.35 -2.64
C GLU A 230 -11.64 -12.05 -3.06
N CYS A 231 -11.57 -11.82 -4.36
CA CYS A 231 -10.98 -10.63 -4.95
C CYS A 231 -11.78 -10.24 -6.17
N ASP A 232 -12.75 -9.35 -5.97
CA ASP A 232 -13.68 -8.96 -7.02
C ASP A 232 -14.42 -10.15 -7.65
N ASP A 233 -14.72 -11.14 -6.81
CA ASP A 233 -15.47 -12.34 -7.14
C ASP A 233 -16.33 -12.79 -5.95
N TYR A 234 -17.05 -13.88 -6.15
CA TYR A 234 -17.94 -14.45 -5.15
C TYR A 234 -17.90 -15.97 -5.28
N LYS A 235 -17.65 -16.68 -4.17
CA LYS A 235 -17.45 -18.14 -4.15
C LYS A 235 -18.54 -18.95 -4.85
N SER A 236 -19.79 -18.50 -4.83
CA SER A 236 -20.90 -19.22 -5.45
C SER A 236 -21.06 -18.95 -6.96
N LYS A 237 -20.18 -18.13 -7.57
CA LYS A 237 -20.15 -17.86 -9.01
C LYS A 237 -18.87 -18.43 -9.63
N ASN A 238 -19.03 -19.10 -10.76
CA ASN A 238 -17.90 -19.59 -11.55
C ASN A 238 -17.40 -18.52 -12.54
N PRO A 239 -16.09 -18.48 -12.83
CA PRO A 239 -15.04 -19.31 -12.25
C PRO A 239 -14.57 -18.80 -10.88
N TYR A 240 -14.32 -19.71 -9.92
CA TYR A 240 -13.79 -19.40 -8.59
C TYR A 240 -12.70 -20.40 -8.19
N ASN A 241 -11.61 -19.89 -7.59
CA ASN A 241 -10.64 -20.70 -6.85
C ASN A 241 -10.12 -19.90 -5.65
N LYS A 242 -9.17 -20.44 -4.88
CA LYS A 242 -8.61 -19.72 -3.73
C LYS A 242 -7.31 -18.94 -4.03
N TYR A 243 -6.82 -18.98 -5.27
CA TYR A 243 -5.47 -18.53 -5.60
C TYR A 243 -5.46 -17.06 -6.01
N GLY A 244 -4.50 -16.31 -5.48
CA GLY A 244 -4.44 -14.88 -5.72
C GLY A 244 -3.45 -14.17 -4.83
N THR A 245 -3.44 -12.86 -4.99
CA THR A 245 -2.63 -11.93 -4.20
C THR A 245 -3.54 -10.87 -3.59
N TRP A 246 -3.30 -10.51 -2.33
CA TRP A 246 -3.91 -9.38 -1.64
C TRP A 246 -2.81 -8.61 -0.92
N LEU A 247 -2.78 -7.29 -1.09
CA LEU A 247 -1.77 -6.40 -0.51
C LEU A 247 -2.47 -5.23 0.17
N PHE A 248 -1.94 -4.83 1.33
CA PHE A 248 -2.55 -3.80 2.19
C PHE A 248 -1.50 -2.76 2.57
N TYR A 249 -1.89 -1.49 2.45
CA TYR A 249 -0.99 -0.36 2.62
C TYR A 249 -1.65 0.81 3.35
N VAL A 250 -0.84 1.64 4.02
CA VAL A 250 -1.27 2.88 4.68
C VAL A 250 -0.32 4.05 4.39
N ARG A 251 -0.86 5.28 4.37
CA ARG A 251 -0.09 6.51 4.14
C ARG A 251 -0.72 7.76 4.76
#